data_AF-A0A915PAM9-F1
#
_entry.id   AF-A0A915PAM9-F1
#
_cell.length_a   1.000
_cell.length_b   1.000
_cell.length_c   1.000
_cell.angle_alpha   90.00
_cell.angle_beta   90.00
_cell.angle_gamma   90.00
#
_symmetry.space_group_name_H-M   'P 1'
#
loop_
_entity.id
_entity.type
_entity.pdbx_description
1 polymer ?
#
loop_
_entity_poly.entity_id
_entity_poly.type
_entity_poly.pdbx_seq_one_letter_code
_entity_poly.pdbx_strand_id
1 'polypeptide(L)'
;MHSKAIVADNKHFYLGSANLDWRSLTQKMEMGVLVQDCPCLSRDLARIFEIYWQASEKKCPKEIQKMMQQMPPAFYNSQKPLAIFDGENNKLDVHLSVSFELLLSLSFYPFSGELGKSVSHLMLWMASISGNLENFKANPHKACTRNLSASPRSLNSPSRSWDLNDIVEAIKNAKTFILIHVMDYFPIFLYTQKGKYWPPIDNAIREAILRGVKIKIISTALHFPNKGLGFLKSLEVLGERHSGGSVTVVS
;
A
#
# COMPACT_ATOMS: atom_id res chain seq x y z
N MET A 1 -5.63 2.04 -6.49
CA MET A 1 -5.35 0.63 -6.11
C MET A 1 -3.91 0.31 -6.50
N HIS A 2 -3.11 -0.23 -5.59
CA HIS A 2 -1.68 -0.51 -5.83
C HIS A 2 -1.30 -1.99 -5.60
N SER A 3 -2.15 -2.76 -4.94
CA SER A 3 -2.01 -4.20 -4.76
C SER A 3 -2.11 -4.94 -6.10
N LYS A 4 -1.31 -6.00 -6.27
CA LYS A 4 -1.44 -6.97 -7.37
C LYS A 4 -1.57 -8.37 -6.80
N ALA A 5 -2.64 -9.04 -7.17
CA ALA A 5 -2.87 -10.41 -6.78
C ALA A 5 -3.63 -11.16 -7.87
N ILE A 6 -3.43 -12.47 -7.93
CA ILE A 6 -4.19 -13.40 -8.77
C ILE A 6 -4.73 -14.48 -7.85
N VAL A 7 -6.03 -14.76 -7.91
CA VAL A 7 -6.66 -15.87 -7.19
C VAL A 7 -7.20 -16.86 -8.22
N ALA A 8 -6.90 -18.15 -8.06
CA ALA A 8 -7.35 -19.22 -8.94
C ALA A 8 -8.11 -20.28 -8.13
N ASP A 9 -9.34 -20.58 -8.55
CA ASP A 9 -10.23 -21.63 -8.04
C ASP A 9 -10.42 -21.64 -6.51
N ASN A 10 -10.27 -20.49 -5.85
CA ASN A 10 -10.25 -20.39 -4.39
C ASN A 10 -9.28 -21.39 -3.72
N LYS A 11 -8.20 -21.76 -4.42
CA LYS A 11 -7.24 -22.80 -4.03
C LYS A 11 -5.81 -22.30 -4.08
N HIS A 12 -5.48 -21.54 -5.12
CA HIS A 12 -4.15 -20.98 -5.34
C HIS A 12 -4.23 -19.46 -5.42
N PHE A 13 -3.17 -18.77 -5.01
CA PHE A 13 -3.05 -17.35 -5.30
C PHE A 13 -1.60 -16.88 -5.38
N TYR A 14 -1.38 -15.83 -6.17
CA TYR A 14 -0.15 -15.06 -6.21
C TYR A 14 -0.40 -13.67 -5.63
N LEU A 15 0.48 -13.19 -4.74
CA LEU A 15 0.47 -11.84 -4.19
C LEU A 15 1.87 -11.24 -4.35
N GLY A 16 2.00 -10.11 -5.04
CA GLY A 16 3.34 -9.56 -5.31
C GLY A 16 3.36 -8.13 -5.82
N SER A 17 4.57 -7.68 -6.19
CA SER A 17 4.83 -6.32 -6.67
C SER A 17 4.69 -6.16 -8.19
N ALA A 18 4.77 -7.27 -8.94
CA ALA A 18 4.75 -7.28 -10.40
C ALA A 18 3.41 -6.78 -10.97
N ASN A 19 3.49 -5.82 -11.89
CA ASN A 19 2.41 -5.58 -12.84
C ASN A 19 2.35 -6.73 -13.85
N LEU A 20 1.16 -6.97 -14.42
CA LEU A 20 0.97 -7.96 -15.50
C LEU A 20 1.35 -7.36 -16.86
N ASP A 21 2.61 -6.93 -16.97
CA ASP A 21 3.21 -6.44 -18.20
C ASP A 21 4.60 -7.04 -18.42
N TRP A 22 5.01 -7.11 -19.68
CA TRP A 22 6.27 -7.75 -20.04
C TRP A 22 7.50 -7.09 -19.38
N ARG A 23 7.49 -5.77 -19.14
CA ARG A 23 8.63 -5.08 -18.51
C ARG A 23 8.75 -5.49 -17.06
N SER A 24 7.65 -5.53 -16.30
CA SER A 24 7.67 -6.02 -14.93
C SER A 24 8.14 -7.47 -14.84
N LEU A 25 7.74 -8.33 -15.78
CA LEU A 25 8.07 -9.77 -15.73
C LEU A 25 9.43 -10.15 -16.35
N THR A 26 10.12 -9.25 -17.06
CA THR A 26 11.40 -9.57 -17.73
C THR A 26 12.54 -8.62 -17.41
N GLN A 27 12.25 -7.37 -17.00
CA GLN A 27 13.26 -6.31 -16.87
C GLN A 27 13.28 -5.64 -15.50
N LYS A 28 12.24 -5.80 -14.67
CA LYS A 28 12.20 -5.23 -13.32
C LYS A 28 12.46 -6.28 -12.27
N MET A 29 13.06 -5.85 -11.17
CA MET A 29 13.19 -6.66 -9.97
C MET A 29 11.86 -6.65 -9.23
N GLU A 30 11.06 -7.69 -9.45
CA GLU A 30 9.78 -7.90 -8.79
C GLU A 30 9.88 -9.11 -7.84
N MET A 31 9.04 -9.12 -6.81
CA MET A 31 8.93 -10.25 -5.88
C MET A 31 7.46 -10.53 -5.55
N GLY A 32 7.16 -11.77 -5.24
CA GLY A 32 5.84 -12.17 -4.78
C GLY A 32 5.86 -13.50 -4.03
N VAL A 33 4.73 -13.80 -3.40
CA VAL A 33 4.45 -15.06 -2.74
C VAL A 33 3.42 -15.80 -3.56
N LEU A 34 3.78 -17.00 -4.02
CA LEU A 34 2.85 -17.96 -4.60
C LEU A 34 2.42 -18.94 -3.51
N VAL A 35 1.12 -19.00 -3.24
CA VAL A 35 0.52 -19.95 -2.31
C VAL A 35 -0.33 -20.93 -3.09
N GLN A 36 -0.07 -22.22 -2.91
CA GLN A 36 -0.78 -23.30 -3.58
C GLN A 36 -1.51 -24.18 -2.58
N ASP A 37 -2.65 -24.73 -2.99
CA ASP A 37 -3.43 -25.69 -2.21
C ASP A 37 -3.80 -25.20 -0.80
N CYS A 38 -4.11 -23.92 -0.68
CA CYS A 38 -4.49 -23.27 0.57
C CYS A 38 -5.88 -22.61 0.47
N PRO A 39 -6.98 -23.38 0.47
CA PRO A 39 -8.32 -22.81 0.28
C PRO A 39 -8.76 -21.86 1.38
N CYS A 40 -8.23 -21.99 2.60
CA CYS A 40 -8.52 -21.05 3.69
C CYS A 40 -8.00 -19.64 3.38
N LEU A 41 -6.72 -19.51 3.05
CA LEU A 41 -6.09 -18.23 2.77
C LEU A 41 -6.50 -17.68 1.40
N SER A 42 -6.68 -18.55 0.39
CA SER A 42 -7.17 -18.17 -0.93
C SER A 42 -8.59 -17.59 -0.88
N ARG A 43 -9.51 -18.20 -0.11
CA ARG A 43 -10.85 -17.62 0.11
C ARG A 43 -10.83 -16.29 0.86
N ASP A 44 -9.88 -16.12 1.79
CA ASP A 44 -9.72 -14.85 2.49
C ASP A 44 -9.27 -13.72 1.53
N LEU A 45 -8.35 -14.02 0.60
CA LEU A 45 -7.94 -13.09 -0.46
C LEU A 45 -9.07 -12.83 -1.48
N ALA A 46 -9.83 -13.86 -1.87
CA ALA A 46 -10.99 -13.71 -2.74
C ALA A 46 -12.05 -12.78 -2.13
N ARG A 47 -12.25 -12.85 -0.81
CA ARG A 47 -13.12 -11.91 -0.10
C ARG A 47 -12.59 -10.47 -0.17
N ILE A 48 -11.28 -10.25 -0.01
CA ILE A 48 -10.69 -8.92 -0.17
C ILE A 48 -10.94 -8.38 -1.59
N PHE A 49 -10.78 -9.23 -2.62
CA PHE A 49 -11.10 -8.86 -4.00
C PHE A 49 -12.57 -8.46 -4.15
N GLU A 50 -13.51 -9.25 -3.63
CA GLU A 50 -14.94 -8.96 -3.71
C GLU A 50 -15.29 -7.62 -3.04
N ILE A 51 -14.66 -7.30 -1.92
CA ILE A 51 -14.81 -6.01 -1.25
C ILE A 51 -14.36 -4.86 -2.17
N TYR A 52 -13.23 -5.01 -2.85
CA TYR A 52 -12.72 -3.99 -3.77
C TYR A 52 -13.61 -3.87 -5.01
N TRP A 53 -14.11 -4.99 -5.50
CA TRP A 53 -15.03 -5.04 -6.63
C TRP A 53 -16.33 -4.29 -6.31
N GLN A 54 -17.00 -4.63 -5.20
CA GLN A 54 -18.22 -3.95 -4.77
C GLN A 54 -18.00 -2.46 -4.49
N ALA A 55 -16.87 -2.11 -3.87
CA ALA A 55 -16.51 -0.70 -3.66
C ALA A 55 -16.37 0.06 -4.98
N SER A 56 -15.86 -0.59 -6.04
CA SER A 56 -15.67 0.02 -7.36
C SER A 56 -16.97 0.33 -8.09
N GLU A 57 -18.04 -0.41 -7.78
CA GLU A 57 -19.40 -0.21 -8.31
C GLU A 57 -20.14 0.95 -7.64
N LYS A 58 -19.77 1.31 -6.41
CA LYS A 58 -20.40 2.43 -5.69
C LYS A 58 -19.90 3.77 -6.21
N LYS A 59 -20.82 4.73 -6.32
CA LYS A 59 -20.50 6.09 -6.80
C LYS A 59 -20.13 7.01 -5.66
N CYS A 60 -20.76 6.86 -4.50
CA CYS A 60 -20.61 7.79 -3.40
C CYS A 60 -19.73 7.26 -2.25
N PRO A 61 -18.81 8.08 -1.71
CA PRO A 61 -17.99 7.70 -0.56
C PRO A 61 -18.75 7.20 0.66
N LYS A 62 -19.92 7.79 0.94
CA LYS A 62 -20.79 7.39 2.06
C LYS A 62 -21.37 5.99 1.88
N GLU A 63 -21.66 5.59 0.64
CA GLU A 63 -22.16 4.25 0.32
C GLU A 63 -21.05 3.21 0.54
N ILE A 64 -19.82 3.53 0.13
CA ILE A 64 -18.67 2.66 0.37
C ILE A 64 -18.43 2.55 1.87
N GLN A 65 -18.40 3.66 2.61
CA GLN A 65 -18.22 3.62 4.06
C GLN A 65 -19.28 2.77 4.77
N LYS A 66 -20.56 2.92 4.40
CA LYS A 66 -21.66 2.12 4.96
C LYS A 66 -21.50 0.64 4.60
N MET A 67 -21.19 0.34 3.34
CA MET A 67 -20.91 -1.03 2.89
C MET A 67 -19.81 -1.65 3.74
N MET A 68 -18.71 -0.92 3.94
CA MET A 68 -17.55 -1.43 4.65
C MET A 68 -17.80 -1.73 6.13
N GLN A 69 -18.64 -0.93 6.78
CA GLN A 69 -19.10 -1.18 8.15
C GLN A 69 -19.99 -2.42 8.25
N GLN A 70 -20.67 -2.79 7.18
CA GLN A 70 -21.59 -3.93 7.12
C GLN A 70 -20.90 -5.22 6.65
N MET A 71 -19.62 -5.17 6.31
CA MET A 71 -18.89 -6.34 5.84
C MET A 71 -18.66 -7.35 6.96
N PRO A 72 -18.68 -8.65 6.66
CA PRO A 72 -18.33 -9.67 7.62
C PRO A 72 -16.88 -9.47 8.09
N PRO A 73 -16.55 -9.93 9.31
CA PRO A 73 -15.19 -9.87 9.80
C PRO A 73 -14.22 -10.66 8.91
N ALA A 74 -12.96 -10.25 8.94
CA ALA A 74 -11.85 -11.00 8.35
C ALA A 74 -11.81 -12.42 8.93
N PHE A 75 -11.51 -13.42 8.11
CA PHE A 75 -11.33 -14.78 8.62
C PHE A 75 -10.11 -14.89 9.52
N TYR A 76 -9.03 -14.21 9.11
CA TYR A 76 -7.74 -14.20 9.79
C TYR A 76 -7.25 -12.76 9.96
N ASN A 77 -6.62 -12.50 11.10
CA ASN A 77 -6.03 -11.21 11.45
C ASN A 77 -4.90 -11.42 12.48
N SER A 78 -4.29 -10.34 12.95
CA SER A 78 -3.17 -10.43 13.89
C SER A 78 -3.56 -10.98 15.25
N GLN A 79 -4.84 -10.89 15.65
CA GLN A 79 -5.35 -11.50 16.89
C GLN A 79 -5.75 -12.98 16.69
N LYS A 80 -6.14 -13.36 15.47
CA LYS A 80 -6.58 -14.70 15.08
C LYS A 80 -5.94 -15.09 13.75
N PRO A 81 -4.63 -15.38 13.73
CA PRO A 81 -3.94 -15.78 12.51
C PRO A 81 -4.35 -17.20 12.08
N LEU A 82 -4.14 -17.51 10.80
CA LEU A 82 -4.18 -18.88 10.31
C LEU A 82 -2.90 -19.60 10.75
N ALA A 83 -3.04 -20.65 11.53
CA ALA A 83 -1.93 -21.56 11.82
C ALA A 83 -1.68 -22.48 10.62
N ILE A 84 -0.50 -22.39 10.03
CA ILE A 84 0.04 -23.38 9.10
C ILE A 84 1.26 -24.05 9.74
N PHE A 85 1.65 -25.21 9.26
CA PHE A 85 2.83 -25.91 9.76
C PHE A 85 3.85 -26.00 8.63
N ASP A 86 5.12 -25.68 8.91
CA ASP A 86 6.18 -26.13 8.03
C ASP A 86 6.25 -27.66 8.15
N GLY A 87 6.77 -28.36 7.14
CA GLY A 87 6.80 -29.84 7.14
C GLY A 87 7.53 -30.48 8.34
N GLU A 88 8.15 -29.66 9.20
CA GLU A 88 8.83 -30.01 10.44
C GLU A 88 7.96 -29.78 11.70
N ASN A 89 6.67 -29.50 11.51
CA ASN A 89 5.67 -29.28 12.55
C ASN A 89 5.89 -28.01 13.39
N ASN A 90 6.68 -27.04 12.90
CA ASN A 90 6.71 -25.72 13.49
C ASN A 90 5.48 -24.94 13.05
N LYS A 91 4.82 -24.29 13.99
CA LYS A 91 3.65 -23.46 13.75
C LYS A 91 4.08 -22.11 13.15
N LEU A 92 3.48 -21.74 12.02
CA LEU A 92 3.55 -20.41 11.44
C LEU A 92 2.18 -19.76 11.50
N ASP A 93 2.13 -18.53 11.97
CA ASP A 93 0.93 -17.72 12.03
C ASP A 93 0.88 -16.78 10.82
N VAL A 94 -0.16 -16.92 10.00
CA VAL A 94 -0.29 -16.22 8.71
C VAL A 94 -1.64 -15.49 8.63
N HIS A 95 -1.63 -14.25 8.17
CA HIS A 95 -2.84 -13.52 7.82
C HIS A 95 -2.56 -12.49 6.73
N LEU A 96 -3.63 -12.06 6.04
CA LEU A 96 -3.54 -10.98 5.06
C LEU A 96 -3.89 -9.65 5.73
N SER A 97 -3.06 -8.64 5.49
CA SER A 97 -3.24 -7.27 5.98
C SER A 97 -3.47 -6.32 4.82
N VAL A 98 -4.30 -5.31 5.04
CA VAL A 98 -4.67 -4.35 3.98
C VAL A 98 -4.79 -2.94 4.54
N SER A 99 -4.41 -1.97 3.71
CA SER A 99 -4.84 -0.58 3.83
C SER A 99 -6.01 -0.32 2.87
N PHE A 100 -7.13 0.16 3.40
CA PHE A 100 -8.23 0.67 2.57
C PHE A 100 -8.41 2.18 2.73
N GLU A 101 -9.00 2.76 1.70
CA GLU A 101 -8.85 4.16 1.38
C GLU A 101 -10.11 4.79 0.77
N LEU A 102 -10.60 5.86 1.39
CA LEU A 102 -11.34 6.93 0.71
C LEU A 102 -10.90 8.27 1.26
N LEU A 103 -10.44 9.17 0.40
CA LEU A 103 -10.38 10.59 0.73
C LEU A 103 -11.77 11.21 0.63
N LEU A 104 -12.19 11.85 1.71
CA LEU A 104 -13.28 12.82 1.76
C LEU A 104 -12.70 14.25 1.66
N SER A 105 -11.91 14.59 0.65
CA SER A 105 -11.66 16.01 0.28
C SER A 105 -10.72 16.16 -0.93
N LEU A 106 -11.29 16.42 -2.10
CA LEU A 106 -10.69 17.28 -3.12
C LEU A 106 -11.75 18.24 -3.65
N SER A 107 -12.44 18.90 -2.71
CA SER A 107 -13.00 20.22 -2.98
C SER A 107 -11.92 21.22 -2.57
N PHE A 108 -11.64 22.22 -3.41
CA PHE A 108 -10.59 23.26 -3.27
C PHE A 108 -9.23 22.95 -3.90
N TYR A 109 -9.16 22.98 -5.23
CA TYR A 109 -8.06 23.66 -5.92
C TYR A 109 -8.60 24.33 -7.20
N PRO A 110 -8.78 25.67 -7.23
CA PRO A 110 -8.91 26.37 -8.50
C PRO A 110 -7.53 26.41 -9.14
N PHE A 111 -7.39 25.79 -10.32
CA PHE A 111 -6.19 25.90 -11.13
C PHE A 111 -6.23 27.25 -11.84
N SER A 112 -5.68 28.28 -11.20
CA SER A 112 -5.39 29.57 -11.83
C SER A 112 -3.89 29.74 -11.89
N GLY A 113 -3.33 29.84 -13.10
CA GLY A 113 -1.96 30.29 -13.31
C GLY A 113 -1.16 29.41 -14.25
N GLU A 114 -0.76 30.02 -15.36
CA GLU A 114 0.11 29.52 -16.42
C GLU A 114 1.38 28.84 -15.90
N LEU A 115 1.67 27.63 -16.40
CA LEU A 115 2.99 27.30 -16.96
C LEU A 115 2.81 26.07 -17.86
N GLY A 116 2.57 26.34 -19.14
CA GLY A 116 2.75 25.34 -20.18
C GLY A 116 4.22 24.97 -20.32
N LYS A 117 4.44 23.77 -20.87
CA LYS A 117 5.72 23.12 -21.24
C LYS A 117 6.32 22.20 -20.18
N SER A 118 5.67 21.06 -19.94
CA SER A 118 6.29 19.71 -19.96
C SER A 118 5.32 18.63 -19.46
N VAL A 119 4.12 18.57 -20.03
CA VAL A 119 3.20 17.43 -19.85
C VAL A 119 2.69 17.01 -21.21
N SER A 120 3.61 16.60 -22.09
CA SER A 120 3.30 16.07 -23.43
C SER A 120 3.48 14.54 -23.51
N HIS A 121 3.65 13.83 -22.39
CA HIS A 121 3.81 12.37 -22.39
C HIS A 121 2.80 11.57 -21.55
N LEU A 122 1.93 12.24 -20.79
CA LEU A 122 0.96 11.56 -19.91
C LEU A 122 -0.51 11.70 -20.35
N MET A 123 -0.77 12.33 -21.49
CA MET A 123 -2.13 12.69 -21.94
C MET A 123 -2.44 12.18 -23.35
N LEU A 124 -2.09 10.94 -23.66
CA LEU A 124 -2.33 10.34 -25.00
C LEU A 124 -2.89 8.92 -24.98
N TRP A 125 -3.53 8.47 -23.89
CA TRP A 125 -4.15 7.14 -23.85
C TRP A 125 -5.62 7.07 -23.43
N MET A 126 -6.36 8.18 -23.42
CA MET A 126 -7.81 8.14 -23.12
C MET A 126 -8.66 8.99 -24.06
N ALA A 127 -8.54 8.78 -25.37
CA ALA A 127 -9.54 9.27 -26.31
C ALA A 127 -9.64 8.36 -27.55
N SER A 128 -10.28 7.21 -27.38
CA SER A 128 -11.00 6.59 -28.49
C SER A 128 -12.17 5.78 -27.93
N ILE A 129 -13.33 6.42 -27.92
CA ILE A 129 -14.67 5.88 -28.26
C ILE A 129 -15.55 7.12 -28.40
N SER A 130 -15.84 7.48 -29.64
CA SER A 130 -16.87 8.43 -30.02
C SER A 130 -18.24 7.77 -29.93
N GLY A 131 -19.22 8.46 -29.35
CA GLY A 131 -20.63 8.08 -29.44
C GLY A 131 -21.52 9.21 -28.95
N ASN A 132 -22.18 9.87 -29.90
CA ASN A 132 -23.19 10.91 -29.69
C ASN A 132 -24.27 10.50 -28.68
N LEU A 133 -24.65 11.40 -27.78
CA LEU A 133 -26.04 11.62 -27.38
C LEU A 133 -26.18 12.96 -26.66
N GLU A 134 -26.64 13.96 -27.41
CA GLU A 134 -27.34 15.11 -26.84
C GLU A 134 -28.55 14.64 -26.03
N ASN A 135 -28.90 15.40 -24.98
CA ASN A 135 -29.99 15.22 -24.02
C ASN A 135 -29.68 14.42 -22.75
N PHE A 136 -29.00 15.07 -21.80
CA PHE A 136 -29.28 14.85 -20.38
C PHE A 136 -29.45 16.21 -19.68
N LYS A 137 -30.72 16.61 -19.46
CA LYS A 137 -31.03 17.63 -18.45
C LYS A 137 -30.55 17.10 -17.10
N ALA A 138 -29.52 17.72 -16.55
CA ALA A 138 -28.98 17.37 -15.24
C ALA A 138 -30.03 17.63 -14.15
N ASN A 139 -30.52 16.55 -13.54
CA ASN A 139 -31.29 16.61 -12.29
C ASN A 139 -30.31 16.99 -11.16
N PRO A 140 -30.61 17.93 -10.25
CA PRO A 140 -29.67 18.38 -9.22
C PRO A 140 -29.61 17.37 -8.05
N HIS A 141 -29.20 16.14 -8.33
CA HIS A 141 -28.84 15.16 -7.31
C HIS A 141 -27.33 14.95 -7.32
N LYS A 142 -26.67 15.64 -6.38
CA LYS A 142 -25.32 15.42 -5.83
C LYS A 142 -24.35 14.67 -6.75
N ALA A 143 -23.51 15.44 -7.44
CA ALA A 143 -22.31 14.93 -8.08
C ALA A 143 -21.38 14.27 -7.03
N CYS A 144 -21.45 12.95 -6.90
CA CYS A 144 -20.38 12.17 -6.27
C CYS A 144 -19.29 11.96 -7.32
N THR A 145 -18.34 12.89 -7.37
CA THR A 145 -17.16 12.81 -8.22
C THR A 145 -16.23 11.73 -7.69
N ARG A 146 -15.84 10.81 -8.58
CA ARG A 146 -14.99 9.65 -8.29
C ARG A 146 -13.54 10.13 -8.13
N ASN A 147 -12.97 10.03 -6.92
CA ASN A 147 -11.53 10.24 -6.69
C ASN A 147 -11.04 9.20 -5.65
N LEU A 148 -10.19 8.27 -6.10
CA LEU A 148 -9.63 7.16 -5.32
C LEU A 148 -8.16 7.49 -4.99
N SER A 149 -7.88 8.12 -3.84
CA SER A 149 -6.50 8.40 -3.36
C SER A 149 -6.46 8.67 -1.83
N ALA A 150 -5.33 8.35 -1.17
CA ALA A 150 -4.86 8.36 0.25
C ALA A 150 -5.68 7.76 1.44
N SER A 151 -5.04 6.81 2.17
CA SER A 151 -5.65 5.80 3.07
C SER A 151 -5.95 6.32 4.48
N PRO A 152 -7.21 6.16 4.97
CA PRO A 152 -7.45 6.19 6.41
C PRO A 152 -8.01 4.85 6.95
N ARG A 153 -7.58 4.49 8.17
CA ARG A 153 -8.03 3.32 8.96
C ARG A 153 -9.55 3.17 9.07
N SER A 154 -10.32 4.26 8.96
CA SER A 154 -11.78 4.31 9.15
C SER A 154 -12.59 3.47 8.16
N LEU A 155 -11.92 2.86 7.17
CA LEU A 155 -12.56 2.11 6.09
C LEU A 155 -12.03 0.68 5.98
N ASN A 156 -11.16 0.23 6.88
CA ASN A 156 -10.89 -1.22 6.94
C ASN A 156 -12.14 -1.93 7.48
N SER A 157 -12.39 -3.17 7.03
CA SER A 157 -13.32 -4.07 7.75
C SER A 157 -12.91 -4.08 9.22
N PRO A 158 -13.85 -3.96 10.19
CA PRO A 158 -13.52 -3.71 11.60
C PRO A 158 -12.50 -4.66 12.25
N SER A 159 -12.29 -5.84 11.65
CA SER A 159 -11.43 -6.92 12.16
C SER A 159 -10.24 -7.26 11.26
N ARG A 160 -10.06 -6.57 10.12
CA ARG A 160 -8.93 -6.83 9.22
C ARG A 160 -7.67 -6.12 9.73
N SER A 161 -6.55 -6.84 9.76
CA SER A 161 -5.25 -6.25 10.12
C SER A 161 -4.86 -5.13 9.15
N TRP A 162 -4.28 -4.08 9.74
CA TRP A 162 -3.73 -2.97 8.99
C TRP A 162 -2.26 -3.25 8.70
N ASP A 163 -1.87 -3.17 7.42
CA ASP A 163 -0.49 -3.34 6.99
C ASP A 163 0.51 -2.48 7.77
N LEU A 164 0.17 -1.22 8.09
CA LEU A 164 1.02 -0.37 8.91
C LEU A 164 1.32 -0.97 10.28
N ASN A 165 0.29 -1.49 10.96
CA ASN A 165 0.45 -2.06 12.29
C ASN A 165 1.32 -3.31 12.23
N ASP A 166 1.04 -4.19 11.28
CA ASP A 166 1.77 -5.45 11.13
C ASP A 166 3.25 -5.21 10.74
N ILE A 167 3.53 -4.23 9.87
CA ILE A 167 4.89 -3.83 9.51
C ILE A 167 5.63 -3.25 10.72
N VAL A 168 5.00 -2.33 11.46
CA VAL A 168 5.61 -1.72 12.65
C VAL A 168 5.85 -2.77 13.73
N GLU A 169 4.92 -3.70 13.93
CA GLU A 169 5.06 -4.81 14.88
C GLU A 169 6.22 -5.74 14.50
N ALA A 170 6.35 -6.10 13.22
CA ALA A 170 7.49 -6.88 12.73
C ALA A 170 8.84 -6.18 13.01
N ILE A 171 8.94 -4.87 12.75
CA ILE A 171 10.14 -4.06 13.02
C ILE A 171 10.43 -4.00 14.53
N LYS A 172 9.40 -3.86 15.38
CA LYS A 172 9.56 -3.80 16.84
C LYS A 172 10.01 -5.14 17.43
N ASN A 173 9.53 -6.25 16.87
CA ASN A 173 9.86 -7.58 17.34
C ASN A 173 11.27 -8.03 16.91
N ALA A 174 11.83 -7.45 15.84
CA ALA A 174 13.18 -7.76 15.39
C ALA A 174 14.25 -7.52 16.47
N LYS A 175 15.13 -8.50 16.66
CA LYS A 175 16.21 -8.50 17.66
C LYS A 175 17.61 -8.42 17.06
N THR A 176 17.81 -8.95 15.86
CA THR A 176 19.14 -9.13 15.27
C THR A 176 19.35 -8.30 14.02
N PHE A 177 18.45 -8.41 13.03
CA PHE A 177 18.55 -7.66 11.79
C PHE A 177 17.18 -7.35 11.16
N ILE A 178 17.16 -6.35 10.27
CA ILE A 178 16.04 -5.99 9.40
C ILE A 178 16.60 -5.74 7.99
N LEU A 179 15.98 -6.31 6.97
CA LEU A 179 16.28 -6.04 5.56
C LEU A 179 15.07 -5.36 4.93
N ILE A 180 15.26 -4.18 4.34
CA ILE A 180 14.20 -3.39 3.71
C ILE A 180 14.54 -3.24 2.24
N HIS A 181 13.61 -3.64 1.37
CA HIS A 181 13.69 -3.42 -0.07
C HIS A 181 12.45 -2.66 -0.52
N VAL A 182 12.62 -1.41 -0.96
CA VAL A 182 11.53 -0.51 -1.35
C VAL A 182 11.92 0.28 -2.59
N MET A 183 10.94 0.80 -3.33
CA MET A 183 11.23 1.70 -4.45
C MET A 183 11.60 3.11 -3.96
N ASP A 184 10.84 3.62 -2.99
CA ASP A 184 11.09 4.92 -2.36
C ASP A 184 10.89 4.85 -0.85
N TYR A 185 11.69 5.64 -0.14
CA TYR A 185 11.56 5.84 1.30
C TYR A 185 11.42 7.33 1.62
N PHE A 186 10.26 7.74 2.12
CA PHE A 186 10.04 9.11 2.62
C PHE A 186 8.98 9.12 3.74
N PRO A 187 9.35 9.40 5.01
CA PRO A 187 8.40 9.50 6.13
C PRO A 187 7.67 10.86 6.16
N ILE A 188 7.09 11.26 5.02
CA ILE A 188 6.35 12.51 4.88
C ILE A 188 5.09 12.29 4.03
N PHE A 189 4.05 13.06 4.32
CA PHE A 189 2.89 13.16 3.43
C PHE A 189 3.30 13.94 2.18
N LEU A 190 3.46 13.22 1.07
CA LEU A 190 3.61 13.83 -0.24
C LEU A 190 2.34 14.58 -0.64
N TYR A 191 2.51 15.58 -1.51
CA TYR A 191 1.42 16.37 -2.08
C TYR A 191 0.60 17.21 -1.08
N THR A 192 1.07 17.35 0.16
CA THR A 192 0.57 18.34 1.12
C THR A 192 1.36 19.64 0.99
N GLN A 193 0.69 20.80 1.07
CA GLN A 193 1.34 22.12 0.91
C GLN A 193 2.54 22.34 1.84
N LYS A 194 2.53 21.72 3.04
CA LYS A 194 3.55 21.92 4.08
C LYS A 194 4.42 20.69 4.39
N GLY A 195 4.36 19.63 3.59
CA GLY A 195 5.19 18.43 3.80
C GLY A 195 5.13 17.91 5.25
N LYS A 196 3.97 17.43 5.69
CA LYS A 196 3.78 16.98 7.06
C LYS A 196 4.56 15.67 7.32
N TYR A 197 5.32 15.62 8.40
CA TYR A 197 6.04 14.40 8.83
C TYR A 197 5.05 13.27 9.17
N TRP A 198 5.36 12.06 8.72
CA TRP A 198 4.61 10.84 8.98
C TRP A 198 5.52 9.80 9.66
N PRO A 199 5.55 9.81 11.00
CA PRO A 199 6.54 9.06 11.79
C PRO A 199 6.46 7.53 11.84
N PRO A 200 5.31 6.83 11.69
CA PRO A 200 5.16 5.48 12.25
C PRO A 200 6.25 4.47 11.89
N ILE A 201 6.59 4.32 10.60
CA ILE A 201 7.61 3.37 10.14
C ILE A 201 9.03 3.89 10.43
N ASP A 202 9.30 5.18 10.20
CA ASP A 202 10.62 5.76 10.46
C ASP A 202 10.98 5.71 11.95
N ASN A 203 10.05 6.05 12.84
CA ASN A 203 10.24 5.91 14.28
C ASN A 203 10.55 4.46 14.67
N ALA A 204 9.82 3.48 14.12
CA ALA A 204 10.06 2.07 14.41
C ALA A 204 11.46 1.61 13.95
N ILE A 205 11.92 2.08 12.79
CA ILE A 205 13.27 1.82 12.27
C ILE A 205 14.32 2.46 13.19
N ARG A 206 14.15 3.73 13.56
CA ARG A 206 15.07 4.43 14.47
C ARG A 206 15.16 3.75 15.84
N GLU A 207 14.03 3.37 16.41
CA GLU A 207 13.98 2.59 17.65
C GLU A 207 14.74 1.26 17.50
N ALA A 208 14.61 0.57 16.36
CA ALA A 208 15.36 -0.67 16.12
C ALA A 208 16.88 -0.43 16.06
N ILE A 209 17.34 0.64 15.42
CA ILE A 209 18.76 1.03 15.39
C ILE A 209 19.28 1.27 16.81
N LEU A 210 18.52 2.01 17.62
CA LEU A 210 18.86 2.29 19.02
C LEU A 210 18.84 1.04 19.90
N ARG A 211 18.10 -0.01 19.53
CA ARG A 211 18.17 -1.34 20.18
C ARG A 211 19.37 -2.17 19.75
N GLY A 212 20.18 -1.71 18.80
CA GLY A 212 21.29 -2.46 18.23
C GLY A 212 20.90 -3.47 17.14
N VAL A 213 19.75 -3.27 16.49
CA VAL A 213 19.35 -4.11 15.34
C VAL A 213 20.12 -3.65 14.10
N LYS A 214 20.69 -4.60 13.35
CA LYS A 214 21.38 -4.32 12.08
C LYS A 214 20.39 -4.15 10.93
N ILE A 215 20.39 -3.01 10.27
CA ILE A 215 19.45 -2.70 9.20
C ILE A 215 20.18 -2.55 7.86
N LYS A 216 19.65 -3.15 6.80
CA LYS A 216 20.07 -2.87 5.42
C LYS A 216 18.86 -2.40 4.62
N ILE A 217 19.02 -1.31 3.89
CA ILE A 217 17.95 -0.71 3.08
C ILE A 217 18.44 -0.62 1.64
N ILE A 218 17.67 -1.18 0.72
CA ILE A 218 17.82 -0.99 -0.73
C ILE A 218 16.65 -0.13 -1.20
N SER A 219 16.94 1.02 -1.80
CA SER A 219 15.93 1.97 -2.26
C SER A 219 16.34 2.71 -3.52
N THR A 220 15.64 2.53 -4.65
CA THR A 220 15.92 3.24 -5.90
C THR A 220 15.76 4.77 -5.79
N ALA A 221 14.96 5.26 -4.81
CA ALA A 221 14.68 6.68 -4.59
C ALA A 221 14.19 7.40 -5.88
N LEU A 222 13.33 6.71 -6.63
CA LEU A 222 12.94 7.05 -8.00
C LEU A 222 12.15 8.36 -8.12
N HIS A 223 11.19 8.61 -7.23
CA HIS A 223 10.20 9.68 -7.43
C HIS A 223 10.62 11.01 -6.81
N PHE A 224 11.27 10.97 -5.64
CA PHE A 224 11.69 12.17 -4.91
C PHE A 224 13.10 11.99 -4.33
N PRO A 225 14.14 11.84 -5.17
CA PRO A 225 15.48 11.44 -4.73
C PRO A 225 16.03 12.36 -3.64
N ASN A 226 15.96 13.68 -3.83
CA ASN A 226 16.48 14.64 -2.85
C ASN A 226 15.80 14.53 -1.47
N LYS A 227 14.48 14.23 -1.44
CA LYS A 227 13.75 14.06 -0.19
C LYS A 227 14.07 12.70 0.43
N GLY A 228 14.00 11.62 -0.35
CA GLY A 228 14.21 10.25 0.14
C GLY A 228 15.65 10.01 0.61
N LEU A 229 16.64 10.44 -0.17
CA LEU A 229 18.06 10.31 0.17
C LEU A 229 18.42 11.06 1.46
N GLY A 230 17.80 12.22 1.71
CA GLY A 230 18.00 12.96 2.97
C GLY A 230 17.59 12.15 4.20
N PHE A 231 16.44 11.47 4.15
CA PHE A 231 15.97 10.61 5.25
C PHE A 231 16.82 9.34 5.39
N LEU A 232 17.17 8.71 4.28
CA LEU A 232 18.04 7.53 4.28
C LEU A 232 19.41 7.84 4.89
N LYS A 233 20.03 8.97 4.51
CA LYS A 233 21.29 9.43 5.11
C LYS A 233 21.16 9.74 6.61
N SER A 234 20.02 10.24 7.04
CA SER A 234 19.74 10.44 8.47
C SER A 234 19.74 9.12 9.25
N LEU A 235 19.25 8.02 8.66
CA LEU A 235 19.31 6.69 9.28
C LEU A 235 20.73 6.13 9.31
N GLU A 236 21.49 6.32 8.24
CA GLU A 236 22.90 5.91 8.15
C GLU A 236 23.75 6.55 9.25
N VAL A 237 23.68 7.88 9.40
CA VAL A 237 24.38 8.63 10.45
C VAL A 237 23.95 8.18 11.86
N LEU A 238 22.68 7.82 12.05
CA LEU A 238 22.20 7.29 13.33
C LEU A 238 22.81 5.91 13.62
N GLY A 239 22.94 5.05 12.62
CA GLY A 239 23.57 3.74 12.73
C GLY A 239 25.06 3.82 13.07
N GLU A 240 25.82 4.69 12.41
CA GLU A 240 27.27 4.86 12.64
C GLU A 240 27.61 5.27 14.08
N ARG A 241 26.73 6.05 14.73
CA ARG A 241 26.95 6.55 16.09
C ARG A 241 26.58 5.53 17.18
N HIS A 242 25.91 4.44 16.84
CA HIS A 242 25.41 3.48 17.83
C HIS A 242 26.17 2.16 17.75
N SER A 243 26.99 1.86 18.76
CA SER A 243 27.94 0.74 18.79
C SER A 243 27.32 -0.67 18.65
N GLY A 244 25.99 -0.81 18.74
CA GLY A 244 25.28 -2.06 18.51
C GLY A 244 24.52 -2.16 17.18
N GLY A 245 24.18 -1.03 16.55
CA GLY A 245 23.34 -0.97 15.34
C GLY A 245 24.17 -0.59 14.12
N SER A 246 23.72 -0.95 12.92
CA SER A 246 24.33 -0.46 11.68
C SER A 246 23.24 -0.26 10.64
N VAL A 247 23.33 0.79 9.84
CA VAL A 247 22.45 0.98 8.69
C VAL A 247 23.32 1.06 7.45
N THR A 248 23.05 0.22 6.46
CA THR A 248 23.65 0.34 5.12
C THR A 248 22.54 0.68 4.14
N VAL A 249 22.70 1.80 3.43
CA VAL A 249 21.78 2.22 2.38
C VAL A 249 22.44 2.01 1.02
N VAL A 250 21.75 1.31 0.12
CA VAL A 250 22.08 1.29 -1.30
C VAL A 250 20.93 1.95 -2.05
N SER A 251 21.24 3.06 -2.72
CA SER A 251 20.28 3.84 -3.50
C SER A 251 20.78 4.19 -4.88
#